data_AF-A0A2N8NAH2-F1
#
_entry.id   AF-A0A2N8NAH2-F1
#
_cell.length_a   1.000
_cell.length_b   1.000
_cell.length_c   1.000
_cell.angle_alpha   90.00
_cell.angle_beta   90.00
_cell.angle_gamma   90.00
#
_symmetry.space_group_name_H-M   'P 1'
#
loop_
_entity.id
_entity.type
_entity.pdbx_description
1 polymer ?
#
loop_
_entity_poly.entity_id
_entity_poly.type
_entity_poly.pdbx_seq_one_letter_code
_entity_poly.pdbx_strand_id
1 'polypeptide(L)'
;MDFTDLHALLHATYGEMMPLCANMAGIAKGIAGLGALFYIALRIWSSLARAEPIDVFPLLRPFVLGFCIMFFPSVVLGTVNAVL
;
A
#
# COMPACT_ATOMS: atom_id res chain seq x y z
N MET A 1 -4.27 -41.49 -3.81
CA MET A 1 -4.39 -40.28 -2.98
C MET A 1 -4.82 -39.16 -3.89
N ASP A 2 -5.85 -38.44 -3.46
CA ASP A 2 -6.65 -37.52 -4.25
C ASP A 2 -5.95 -36.15 -4.43
N PHE A 3 -4.85 -36.14 -5.20
CA PHE A 3 -4.06 -34.93 -5.41
C PHE A 3 -4.86 -33.82 -6.13
N THR A 4 -5.85 -34.20 -6.93
CA THR A 4 -6.82 -33.30 -7.56
C THR A 4 -7.75 -32.65 -6.53
N ASP A 5 -8.30 -33.41 -5.59
CA ASP A 5 -9.18 -32.84 -4.55
C ASP A 5 -8.42 -31.90 -3.61
N LEU A 6 -7.19 -32.25 -3.20
CA LEU A 6 -6.41 -31.38 -2.32
C LEU A 6 -6.05 -30.06 -3.02
N HIS A 7 -5.70 -30.11 -4.31
CA HIS A 7 -5.37 -28.94 -5.10
C HIS A 7 -6.60 -28.04 -5.33
N ALA A 8 -7.75 -28.64 -5.65
CA ALA A 8 -9.02 -27.92 -5.79
C ALA A 8 -9.44 -27.25 -4.47
N LEU A 9 -9.27 -27.95 -3.34
CA LEU A 9 -9.58 -27.42 -2.02
C LEU A 9 -8.69 -26.23 -1.64
N LEU A 10 -7.38 -26.33 -1.91
CA LEU A 10 -6.41 -25.24 -1.70
C LEU A 10 -6.73 -24.03 -2.58
N HIS A 11 -7.11 -24.26 -3.83
CA HIS A 11 -7.46 -23.19 -4.77
C HIS A 11 -8.76 -22.49 -4.37
N ALA A 12 -9.73 -23.24 -3.84
CA ALA A 12 -10.96 -22.68 -3.27
C ALA A 12 -10.69 -21.86 -2.00
N THR A 13 -9.87 -22.38 -1.06
CA THR A 13 -9.51 -21.61 0.14
C THR A 13 -8.67 -20.38 -0.19
N TYR A 14 -7.78 -20.46 -1.17
CA TYR A 14 -7.02 -19.31 -1.66
C TYR A 14 -7.94 -18.23 -2.26
N GLY A 15 -8.92 -18.64 -3.06
CA GLY A 15 -9.94 -17.75 -3.64
C GLY A 15 -10.80 -17.05 -2.57
N GLU A 16 -11.09 -17.73 -1.46
CA GLU A 16 -11.82 -17.16 -0.33
C GLU A 16 -10.97 -16.24 0.56
N MET A 17 -9.66 -16.49 0.70
CA MET A 17 -8.79 -15.69 1.58
C MET A 17 -8.25 -14.41 0.92
N MET A 18 -8.01 -14.43 -0.39
CA MET A 18 -7.59 -13.26 -1.18
C MET A 18 -8.44 -11.99 -0.96
N PRO A 19 -9.79 -12.03 -0.99
CA PRO A 19 -10.61 -10.83 -0.79
C PRO A 19 -10.58 -10.28 0.65
N LEU A 20 -10.36 -11.12 1.67
CA LEU A 20 -10.23 -10.64 3.05
C LEU A 20 -8.96 -9.80 3.23
N CYS A 21 -7.85 -10.21 2.63
CA CYS A 21 -6.61 -9.44 2.62
C CYS A 21 -6.73 -8.13 1.82
N ALA A 22 -7.54 -8.11 0.75
CA ALA A 22 -7.77 -6.92 -0.06
C ALA A 22 -8.49 -5.80 0.72
N ASN A 23 -9.48 -6.15 1.55
CA ASN A 23 -10.18 -5.18 2.39
C ASN A 23 -9.26 -4.56 3.44
N MET A 24 -8.41 -5.37 4.10
CA MET A 24 -7.42 -4.85 5.06
C MET A 24 -6.37 -3.96 4.38
N ALA A 25 -5.94 -4.32 3.17
CA ALA A 25 -5.02 -3.50 2.38
C ALA A 25 -5.65 -2.14 2.02
N GLY A 26 -6.95 -2.08 1.73
CA GLY A 26 -7.69 -0.83 1.52
C GLY A 26 -7.65 0.10 2.73
N ILE A 27 -7.90 -0.43 3.92
CA ILE A 27 -7.85 0.35 5.17
C ILE A 27 -6.41 0.83 5.46
N ALA A 28 -5.42 -0.05 5.29
CA ALA A 28 -4.00 0.30 5.49
C ALA A 28 -3.55 1.43 4.55
N LYS A 29 -3.99 1.41 3.28
CA LYS A 29 -3.74 2.50 2.32
C LYS A 29 -4.35 3.82 2.79
N GLY A 30 -5.57 3.79 3.33
CA GLY A 30 -6.23 4.98 3.87
C GLY A 30 -5.46 5.62 5.03
N ILE A 31 -5.00 4.80 5.98
CA ILE A 31 -4.21 5.28 7.14
C ILE A 31 -2.85 5.83 6.68
N ALA A 32 -2.19 5.14 5.75
CA ALA A 32 -0.93 5.60 5.19
C ALA A 32 -1.07 6.94 4.45
N GLY A 33 -2.14 7.11 3.67
CA GLY A 33 -2.44 8.36 2.97
C GLY A 33 -2.68 9.53 3.94
N LEU A 34 -3.46 9.31 5.00
CA LEU A 34 -3.72 10.33 6.01
C LEU A 34 -2.43 10.72 6.75
N GLY A 35 -1.59 9.74 7.12
CA GLY A 35 -0.29 10.00 7.74
C GLY A 35 0.67 10.79 6.84
N ALA A 36 0.70 10.47 5.54
CA ALA A 36 1.50 11.20 4.56
C ALA A 36 1.05 12.67 4.41
N LEU A 37 -0.27 12.91 4.30
CA LEU A 37 -0.83 14.26 4.21
C LEU A 37 -0.51 15.08 5.47
N PHE A 38 -0.68 14.49 6.65
CA PHE A 38 -0.41 15.18 7.92
C PHE A 38 1.08 15.52 8.08
N TYR A 39 1.98 14.60 7.71
CA TYR A 39 3.42 14.84 7.72
C TYR A 39 3.82 16.00 6.80
N ILE A 40 3.28 16.01 5.57
CA ILE A 40 3.53 17.07 4.58
C ILE A 40 3.02 18.42 5.10
N ALA A 41 1.78 18.46 5.61
CA ALA A 41 1.15 19.67 6.11
C ALA A 41 1.95 20.31 7.27
N LEU A 42 2.36 19.51 8.26
CA LEU A 42 3.17 19.99 9.38
C LEU A 42 4.54 20.52 8.94
N ARG A 43 5.19 19.86 7.98
CA ARG A 43 6.49 20.28 7.46
C ARG A 43 6.41 21.59 6.69
N ILE A 44 5.37 21.74 5.86
CA ILE A 44 5.10 22.95 5.09
C ILE A 44 4.74 24.12 6.00
N TRP A 45 3.89 23.90 7.02
CA TRP A 45 3.52 24.93 7.97
C TRP A 45 4.72 25.47 8.75
N SER A 46 5.63 24.59 9.16
CA SER A 46 6.89 24.99 9.81
C SER A 46 7.76 25.85 8.91
N SER A 47 7.81 25.57 7.60
CA SER A 47 8.58 26.38 6.63
C SER A 47 7.94 27.74 6.40
N LEU A 48 6.61 27.77 6.22
CA LEU A 48 5.81 28.99 6.05
C LEU A 48 5.91 29.92 7.26
N ALA A 49 5.81 29.38 8.47
CA ALA A 49 5.91 30.15 9.71
C ALA A 49 7.30 30.79 9.91
N ARG A 50 8.35 30.20 9.32
CA ARG A 50 9.73 30.67 9.42
C ARG A 50 10.16 31.57 8.25
N ALA A 51 9.27 31.80 7.28
CA ALA A 51 9.54 32.50 6.02
C ALA A 51 10.74 31.93 5.24
N GLU A 52 11.08 30.66 5.48
CA GLU A 52 12.16 29.96 4.79
C GLU A 52 11.59 29.28 3.53
N PRO A 53 12.35 29.27 2.41
CA PRO A 53 11.95 28.55 1.20
C PRO A 53 11.72 27.07 1.50
N ILE A 54 10.66 26.51 0.92
CA ILE A 54 10.22 25.14 1.18
C ILE A 54 11.23 24.15 0.59
N ASP A 55 11.89 23.38 1.46
CA ASP A 55 12.75 22.29 1.01
C ASP A 55 11.90 21.07 0.59
N VAL A 56 11.94 20.75 -0.70
CA VAL A 56 11.16 19.66 -1.32
C VAL A 56 11.82 18.30 -1.15
N PHE A 57 13.12 18.23 -0.86
CA PHE A 57 13.85 16.96 -0.75
C PHE A 57 13.30 16.04 0.38
N PRO A 58 13.01 16.56 1.59
CA PRO A 58 12.38 15.79 2.66
C PRO A 58 10.94 15.37 2.35
N LEU A 59 10.24 16.11 1.47
CA LEU A 59 8.85 15.87 1.10
C LEU A 59 8.67 14.66 0.17
N LEU A 60 9.75 14.21 -0.46
CA LEU A 60 9.75 13.07 -1.38
C LEU A 60 9.57 11.73 -0.63
N ARG A 61 10.01 11.65 0.64
CA ARG A 61 9.90 10.46 1.50
C ARG A 61 8.47 9.91 1.66
N PRO A 62 7.48 10.70 2.13
CA PRO A 62 6.09 10.24 2.25
C PRO A 62 5.48 9.90 0.88
N PHE A 63 5.91 10.56 -0.20
CA PHE A 63 5.42 10.31 -1.55
C PHE A 63 5.86 8.95 -2.08
N VAL A 64 7.12 8.59 -1.89
CA VAL A 64 7.67 7.28 -2.29
C VAL A 64 7.01 6.15 -1.49
N LEU A 65 6.83 6.31 -0.18
CA LEU A 65 6.09 5.36 0.65
C LEU A 65 4.63 5.21 0.20
N GLY A 66 3.94 6.32 -0.09
CA GLY A 66 2.58 6.30 -0.62
C GLY A 66 2.48 5.61 -1.98
N PHE A 67 3.43 5.85 -2.87
CA PHE A 67 3.53 5.19 -4.17
C PHE A 67 3.73 3.66 -4.01
N CYS A 68 4.66 3.24 -3.16
CA CYS A 68 4.88 1.82 -2.85
C CYS A 68 3.63 1.15 -2.28
N ILE A 69 2.87 1.84 -1.43
CA ILE A 69 1.64 1.32 -0.80
C ILE A 69 0.48 1.27 -1.81
N MET A 70 0.31 2.28 -2.67
CA MET A 70 -0.74 2.31 -3.68
C MET A 70 -0.57 1.22 -4.74
N PHE A 71 0.66 1.01 -5.22
CA PHE A 71 0.99 0.01 -6.23
C PHE A 71 1.11 -1.42 -5.69
N PHE A 72 1.01 -1.63 -4.37
CA PHE A 72 1.09 -2.96 -3.76
C PHE A 72 0.10 -4.00 -4.37
N PRO A 73 -1.20 -3.73 -4.59
CA PRO A 73 -2.11 -4.75 -5.12
C PRO A 73 -1.98 -4.97 -6.63
N SER A 74 -1.60 -3.97 -7.43
CA SER A 74 -1.45 -4.14 -8.88
C SER A 74 -0.09 -4.74 -9.25
N VAL A 75 0.97 -4.30 -8.57
CA VAL A 75 2.35 -4.72 -8.88
C VAL A 75 2.80 -5.89 -8.04
N VAL A 76 2.37 -6.06 -6.78
CA VAL A 76 2.84 -7.20 -5.97
C VAL A 76 1.88 -8.38 -6.07
N LEU A 77 0.59 -8.18 -5.80
CA LEU A 77 -0.39 -9.28 -5.93
C LEU A 77 -0.60 -9.70 -7.39
N GLY A 78 -0.66 -8.74 -8.31
CA GLY A 78 -0.82 -9.01 -9.75
C GLY A 78 0.39 -9.69 -10.39
N THR A 79 1.63 -9.36 -9.99
CA THR A 79 2.82 -10.05 -10.50
C THR A 79 3.01 -11.41 -9.83
N VAL A 80 2.73 -11.54 -8.53
CA VAL A 80 2.83 -12.83 -7.84
C VAL A 80 1.83 -13.84 -8.44
N ASN A 81 0.59 -13.45 -8.73
CA ASN A 81 -0.38 -14.33 -9.40
C ASN A 81 -0.12 -14.52 -10.91
N ALA A 82 0.78 -13.75 -11.51
CA ALA A 82 1.19 -13.92 -12.91
C ALA A 82 2.49 -14.73 -13.07
N VAL A 83 3.31 -14.80 -12.01
CA VAL A 83 4.58 -15.52 -11.97
C VAL A 83 4.41 -16.91 -11.33
N LEU A 84 3.46 -17.08 -10.42
CA LEU A 84 3.13 -18.33 -9.73
C LEU A 84 1.91 -19.00 -10.37
#